data_AF-A0A958BX73-F1
#
_entry.id   AF-A0A958BX73-F1
#
_cell.length_a   1.000
_cell.length_b   1.000
_cell.length_c   1.000
_cell.angle_alpha   90.00
_cell.angle_beta   90.00
_cell.angle_gamma   90.00
#
_symmetry.space_group_name_H-M   'P 1'
#
loop_
_entity.id
_entity.type
_entity.pdbx_description
1 polymer ?
#
loop_
_entity_poly.entity_id
_entity_poly.type
_entity_poly.pdbx_seq_one_letter_code
_entity_poly.pdbx_strand_id
1 'polypeptide(L)'
;PVDPAAPDGIYTIDIGLYPQSDTQAVPLPLLQDDLPSGKNSVRLGPLKIGRSPAQSQAAAEIDPQTPLRLDLGDPPVIRLSGYSLTSVADSGTMSVTLYWESLAPTPVDWSIFVHLRDQAGNIVAQKDGPAGGGPTVYPTSLWDAGEVIIDEIVMPLPDDPALDQYTLVVGLYNLADFSRLTVPDSPNNEIILTTWPPS
;
A
#
# COMPACT_ATOMS: atom_id res chain seq x y z
N PRO A 1 -27.80 -4.85 -8.90
CA PRO A 1 -27.80 -3.41 -9.27
C PRO A 1 -26.92 -2.63 -8.29
N VAL A 2 -25.96 -1.84 -8.77
CA VAL A 2 -25.22 -0.92 -7.91
C VAL A 2 -26.18 0.19 -7.49
N ASP A 3 -26.25 0.50 -6.20
CA ASP A 3 -27.08 1.58 -5.68
C ASP A 3 -26.61 2.91 -6.31
N PRO A 4 -27.46 3.65 -7.04
CA PRO A 4 -27.08 4.95 -7.60
C PRO A 4 -26.77 6.01 -6.52
N ALA A 5 -27.11 5.74 -5.25
CA ALA A 5 -26.75 6.56 -4.10
C ALA A 5 -25.52 6.02 -3.34
N ALA A 6 -24.78 5.04 -3.89
CA ALA A 6 -23.56 4.54 -3.27
C ALA A 6 -22.58 5.71 -3.01
N PRO A 7 -22.05 5.86 -1.78
CA PRO A 7 -21.12 6.93 -1.47
C PRO A 7 -19.82 6.78 -2.25
N ASP A 8 -19.07 7.88 -2.38
CA ASP A 8 -17.72 7.84 -2.95
C ASP A 8 -16.83 6.88 -2.13
N GLY A 9 -16.00 6.07 -2.80
CA GLY A 9 -15.10 5.13 -2.13
C GLY A 9 -14.62 3.98 -2.99
N ILE A 10 -13.97 3.01 -2.33
CA ILE A 10 -13.43 1.79 -2.94
C ILE A 10 -14.37 0.62 -2.68
N TYR A 11 -14.77 -0.05 -3.75
CA TYR A 11 -15.75 -1.12 -3.73
C TYR A 11 -15.16 -2.42 -4.28
N THR A 12 -15.68 -3.53 -3.78
CA THR A 12 -15.56 -4.83 -4.43
C THR A 12 -16.96 -5.34 -4.78
N ILE A 13 -17.07 -6.06 -5.89
CA ILE A 13 -18.32 -6.61 -6.38
C ILE A 13 -18.23 -8.13 -6.26
N ASP A 14 -19.09 -8.72 -5.43
CA ASP A 14 -19.24 -10.17 -5.34
C ASP A 14 -20.35 -10.64 -6.28
N ILE A 15 -20.01 -11.49 -7.25
CA ILE A 15 -20.93 -12.06 -8.23
C ILE A 15 -21.13 -13.55 -7.93
N GLY A 16 -22.36 -13.95 -7.62
CA GLY A 16 -22.76 -15.35 -7.44
C GLY A 16 -23.99 -15.71 -8.26
N LEU A 17 -24.15 -17.00 -8.59
CA LEU A 17 -25.36 -17.51 -9.25
C LEU A 17 -26.33 -18.03 -8.19
N TYR A 18 -27.59 -17.64 -8.25
CA TYR A 18 -28.61 -18.07 -7.28
C TYR A 18 -29.65 -18.96 -7.96
N PRO A 19 -30.17 -19.99 -7.26
CA PRO A 19 -31.36 -20.69 -7.70
C PRO A 19 -32.54 -19.71 -7.86
N GLN A 20 -33.15 -19.68 -9.05
CA GLN A 20 -34.23 -18.72 -9.36
C GLN A 20 -35.44 -18.82 -8.42
N SER A 21 -35.64 -20.00 -7.80
CA SER A 21 -36.77 -20.28 -6.91
C SER A 21 -36.59 -19.77 -5.47
N ASP A 22 -35.38 -19.36 -5.07
CA ASP A 22 -35.11 -18.98 -3.69
C ASP A 22 -34.04 -17.89 -3.60
N THR A 23 -34.48 -16.66 -3.35
CA THR A 23 -33.60 -15.49 -3.17
C THR A 23 -32.91 -15.45 -1.81
N GLN A 24 -33.27 -16.34 -0.87
CA GLN A 24 -32.58 -16.54 0.41
C GLN A 24 -31.53 -17.66 0.32
N ALA A 25 -31.45 -18.36 -0.81
CA ALA A 25 -30.49 -19.44 -1.00
C ALA A 25 -29.05 -18.91 -1.03
N VAL A 26 -28.12 -19.76 -0.56
CA VAL A 26 -26.69 -19.54 -0.76
C VAL A 26 -26.39 -19.60 -2.27
N PRO A 27 -25.51 -18.74 -2.81
CA PRO A 27 -25.16 -18.83 -4.22
C PRO A 27 -24.49 -20.18 -4.54
N LEU A 28 -24.63 -20.64 -5.78
CA LEU A 28 -24.13 -21.92 -6.25
C LEU A 28 -22.60 -21.98 -6.15
N PRO A 29 -22.03 -23.17 -5.83
CA PRO A 29 -20.60 -23.34 -5.77
C PRO A 29 -19.97 -23.15 -7.16
N LEU A 30 -18.86 -22.43 -7.20
CA LEU A 30 -18.01 -22.34 -8.39
C LEU A 30 -17.17 -23.60 -8.51
N LEU A 31 -16.99 -24.07 -9.75
CA LEU A 31 -16.13 -25.20 -10.06
C LEU A 31 -14.79 -24.71 -10.63
N GLN A 32 -13.72 -25.43 -10.32
CA GLN A 32 -12.40 -25.30 -10.93
C GLN A 32 -11.99 -26.69 -11.40
N ASP A 33 -11.74 -26.85 -12.70
CA ASP A 33 -11.47 -28.15 -13.33
C ASP A 33 -12.50 -29.23 -12.94
N ASP A 34 -13.78 -28.87 -13.04
CA ASP A 34 -14.96 -29.68 -12.66
C ASP A 34 -15.06 -30.08 -11.17
N LEU A 35 -14.18 -29.56 -10.31
CA LEU A 35 -14.21 -29.80 -8.87
C LEU A 35 -14.70 -28.56 -8.10
N PRO A 36 -15.41 -28.71 -6.97
CA PRO A 36 -15.82 -27.58 -6.14
C PRO A 36 -14.61 -26.74 -5.68
N SER A 37 -14.63 -25.46 -5.99
CA SER A 37 -13.56 -24.52 -5.60
C SER A 37 -13.61 -24.06 -4.14
N GLY A 38 -14.68 -24.43 -3.42
CA GLY A 38 -14.99 -23.90 -2.09
C GLY A 38 -15.43 -22.42 -2.08
N LYS A 39 -15.60 -21.81 -3.25
CA LYS A 39 -16.12 -20.45 -3.42
C LYS A 39 -17.52 -20.50 -4.03
N ASN A 40 -18.36 -19.56 -3.64
CA ASN A 40 -19.72 -19.43 -4.18
C ASN A 40 -19.94 -18.08 -4.89
N SER A 41 -18.89 -17.27 -4.99
CA SER A 41 -18.89 -16.01 -5.71
C SER A 41 -17.51 -15.71 -6.30
N VAL A 42 -17.50 -14.93 -7.38
CA VAL A 42 -16.32 -14.28 -7.93
C VAL A 42 -16.30 -12.85 -7.40
N ARG A 43 -15.17 -12.45 -6.82
CA ARG A 43 -14.94 -11.07 -6.40
C ARG A 43 -14.26 -10.30 -7.53
N LEU A 44 -14.86 -9.21 -7.96
CA LEU A 44 -14.30 -8.24 -8.90
C LEU A 44 -13.94 -6.94 -8.17
N GLY A 45 -12.87 -6.29 -8.60
CA GLY A 45 -12.36 -5.05 -8.01
C GLY A 45 -10.93 -5.18 -7.49
N PRO A 46 -10.40 -4.14 -6.82
CA PRO A 46 -11.13 -2.96 -6.32
C PRO A 46 -11.57 -1.99 -7.43
N LEU A 47 -12.67 -1.28 -7.20
CA LEU A 47 -13.20 -0.23 -8.07
C LEU A 47 -13.38 1.06 -7.29
N LYS A 48 -12.85 2.17 -7.81
CA LYS A 48 -13.09 3.51 -7.27
C LYS A 48 -14.37 4.11 -7.87
N ILE A 49 -15.27 4.55 -7.00
CA ILE A 49 -16.48 5.28 -7.37
C ILE A 49 -16.38 6.68 -6.76
N GLY A 50 -16.56 7.72 -7.58
CA GLY A 50 -16.54 9.10 -7.11
C GLY A 50 -15.16 9.58 -6.67
N ARG A 51 -15.11 10.40 -5.61
CA ARG A 51 -13.89 11.02 -5.10
C ARG A 51 -12.95 10.04 -4.41
N SER A 52 -11.70 10.47 -4.29
CA SER A 52 -10.65 9.84 -3.49
C SER A 52 -11.12 9.50 -2.07
N PRO A 53 -10.65 8.38 -1.47
CA PRO A 53 -10.94 8.04 -0.09
C PRO A 53 -10.61 9.18 0.88
N ALA A 54 -11.29 9.20 2.04
CA ALA A 54 -11.11 10.24 3.05
C ALA A 54 -9.65 10.42 3.49
N GLN A 55 -8.88 9.32 3.55
CA GLN A 55 -7.46 9.33 3.89
C GLN A 55 -6.61 10.12 2.87
N SER A 56 -6.98 10.08 1.59
CA SER A 56 -6.30 10.85 0.55
C SER A 56 -6.62 12.35 0.63
N GLN A 57 -7.87 12.69 1.00
CA GLN A 57 -8.28 14.09 1.14
C GLN A 57 -7.66 14.75 2.38
N ALA A 58 -7.56 14.02 3.50
CA ALA A 58 -6.88 14.49 4.69
C ALA A 58 -5.40 14.84 4.40
N ALA A 59 -4.75 14.06 3.53
CA ALA A 59 -3.35 14.25 3.16
C ALA A 59 -3.01 15.61 2.55
N ALA A 60 -3.95 16.24 1.82
CA ALA A 60 -3.75 17.55 1.23
C ALA A 60 -3.59 18.68 2.27
N GLU A 61 -3.93 18.43 3.54
CA GLU A 61 -3.82 19.38 4.66
C GLU A 61 -2.76 18.97 5.71
N ILE A 62 -2.00 17.88 5.50
CA ILE A 62 -1.07 17.33 6.50
C ILE A 62 0.38 17.71 6.17
N ASP A 63 1.11 18.17 7.19
CA ASP A 63 2.55 18.47 7.14
C ASP A 63 3.35 17.25 7.65
N PRO A 64 4.07 16.50 6.78
CA PRO A 64 4.89 15.39 7.23
C PRO A 64 5.98 15.87 8.19
N GLN A 65 6.31 15.08 9.23
CA GLN A 65 7.37 15.45 10.17
C GLN A 65 8.72 15.66 9.48
N THR A 66 8.99 14.86 8.45
CA THR A 66 10.16 15.03 7.58
C THR A 66 9.68 15.17 6.13
N PRO A 67 9.57 16.42 5.62
CA PRO A 67 9.25 16.67 4.22
C PRO A 67 10.34 16.12 3.30
N LEU A 68 9.92 15.54 2.19
CA LEU A 68 10.80 15.01 1.15
C LEU A 68 10.18 15.31 -0.22
N ARG A 69 10.98 15.31 -1.29
CA ARG A 69 10.44 15.40 -2.64
C ARG A 69 11.25 14.53 -3.57
N LEU A 70 10.87 13.26 -3.65
CA LEU A 70 11.47 12.30 -4.56
C LEU A 70 10.43 11.83 -5.56
N ASP A 71 10.75 12.01 -6.84
CA ASP A 71 9.91 11.64 -7.97
C ASP A 71 10.39 10.28 -8.50
N LEU A 72 9.49 9.30 -8.57
CA LEU A 72 9.76 7.91 -8.92
C LEU A 72 9.17 7.58 -10.30
N GLY A 73 9.90 6.77 -11.05
CA GLY A 73 9.61 6.41 -12.44
C GLY A 73 10.39 7.22 -13.47
N ASP A 74 10.46 6.70 -14.69
CA ASP A 74 11.03 7.39 -15.85
C ASP A 74 10.07 7.21 -17.06
N PRO A 75 9.17 8.17 -17.34
CA PRO A 75 9.00 9.45 -16.64
C PRO A 75 8.37 9.30 -15.23
N PRO A 76 8.47 10.33 -14.36
CA PRO A 76 7.89 10.26 -13.03
C PRO A 76 6.37 10.05 -13.00
N VAL A 77 5.91 9.12 -12.17
CA VAL A 77 4.49 8.78 -11.99
C VAL A 77 4.01 8.87 -10.54
N ILE A 78 4.91 8.70 -9.57
CA ILE A 78 4.61 8.76 -8.14
C ILE A 78 5.69 9.60 -7.46
N ARG A 79 5.31 10.41 -6.47
CA ARG A 79 6.24 11.13 -5.61
C ARG A 79 6.09 10.67 -4.16
N LEU A 80 7.22 10.55 -3.46
CA LEU A 80 7.25 10.54 -2.00
C LEU A 80 7.43 11.98 -1.50
N SER A 81 6.39 12.55 -0.89
CA SER A 81 6.33 13.94 -0.41
C SER A 81 6.79 14.12 1.04
N GLY A 82 7.06 13.02 1.75
CA GLY A 82 7.59 13.04 3.10
C GLY A 82 7.24 11.79 3.87
N TYR A 83 7.68 11.76 5.13
CA TYR A 83 7.34 10.69 6.06
C TYR A 83 7.29 11.20 7.51
N SER A 84 6.61 10.45 8.36
CA SER A 84 6.55 10.65 9.81
C SER A 84 6.90 9.35 10.51
N LEU A 85 7.66 9.44 11.60
CA LEU A 85 8.06 8.27 12.40
C LEU A 85 7.55 8.44 13.82
N THR A 86 6.81 7.44 14.29
CA THR A 86 6.48 7.33 15.71
C THR A 86 6.97 5.98 16.21
N SER A 87 8.05 6.00 16.98
CA SER A 87 8.48 4.83 17.74
C SER A 87 7.68 4.78 19.03
N VAL A 88 7.08 3.62 19.31
CA VAL A 88 6.48 3.37 20.61
C VAL A 88 7.47 2.45 21.32
N ALA A 89 8.50 3.05 21.93
CA ALA A 89 9.65 2.35 22.54
C ALA A 89 9.24 1.21 23.48
N ASP A 90 8.11 1.35 24.17
CA ASP A 90 7.57 0.34 25.09
C ASP A 90 6.78 -0.79 24.39
N SER A 91 6.45 -0.63 23.10
CA SER A 91 5.63 -1.59 22.35
C SER A 91 6.41 -2.57 21.48
N GLY A 92 7.73 -2.35 21.29
CA GLY A 92 8.53 -3.13 20.34
C GLY A 92 8.10 -2.93 18.88
N THR A 93 7.47 -1.80 18.54
CA THR A 93 7.04 -1.48 17.16
C THR A 93 7.41 -0.05 16.76
N MET A 94 7.56 0.14 15.45
CA MET A 94 7.72 1.43 14.80
C MET A 94 6.59 1.66 13.81
N SER A 95 5.94 2.82 13.94
CA SER A 95 4.97 3.32 12.96
C SER A 95 5.66 4.26 11.99
N VAL A 96 5.54 3.97 10.71
CA VAL A 96 6.01 4.77 9.58
C VAL A 96 4.80 5.24 8.81
N THR A 97 4.62 6.55 8.70
CA THR A 97 3.59 7.14 7.84
C THR A 97 4.27 7.71 6.60
N LEU A 98 3.91 7.23 5.42
CA LEU A 98 4.43 7.68 4.13
C LEU A 98 3.38 8.54 3.42
N TYR A 99 3.82 9.62 2.78
CA TYR A 99 2.95 10.55 2.07
C TYR A 99 3.27 10.47 0.59
N TRP A 100 2.44 9.74 -0.15
CA TRP A 100 2.60 9.57 -1.60
C TRP A 100 1.78 10.60 -2.35
N GLU A 101 2.24 11.04 -3.51
CA GLU A 101 1.48 11.85 -4.47
C GLU A 101 1.51 11.15 -5.83
N SER A 102 0.35 10.90 -6.43
CA SER A 102 0.26 10.43 -7.81
C SER A 102 0.53 11.60 -8.75
N LEU A 103 1.59 11.54 -9.56
CA LEU A 103 1.92 12.60 -10.52
C LEU A 103 1.19 12.40 -11.86
N ALA A 104 0.91 11.14 -12.19
CA ALA A 104 0.20 10.73 -13.39
C ALA A 104 -0.48 9.38 -13.17
N PRO A 105 -1.56 9.06 -13.91
CA PRO A 105 -2.18 7.74 -13.83
C PRO A 105 -1.18 6.64 -14.19
N THR A 106 -1.15 5.57 -13.39
CA THR A 106 -0.31 4.38 -13.62
C THR A 106 -1.19 3.15 -13.87
N PRO A 107 -0.96 2.34 -14.91
CA PRO A 107 -1.71 1.10 -15.11
C PRO A 107 -1.23 -0.05 -14.22
N VAL A 108 -0.12 0.15 -13.50
CA VAL A 108 0.48 -0.85 -12.60
C VAL A 108 0.03 -0.57 -11.17
N ASP A 109 -0.38 -1.64 -10.49
CA ASP A 109 -0.60 -1.67 -9.05
C ASP A 109 0.73 -1.94 -8.32
N TRP A 110 1.41 -0.87 -7.94
CA TRP A 110 2.66 -0.94 -7.22
C TRP A 110 2.42 -1.35 -5.76
N SER A 111 3.22 -2.30 -5.30
CA SER A 111 3.36 -2.68 -3.90
C SER A 111 4.49 -1.90 -3.26
N ILE A 112 4.33 -1.52 -2.00
CA ILE A 112 5.38 -0.93 -1.19
C ILE A 112 6.19 -2.02 -0.51
N PHE A 113 7.49 -1.78 -0.39
CA PHE A 113 8.33 -2.43 0.62
C PHE A 113 8.87 -1.38 1.59
N VAL A 114 8.91 -1.73 2.87
CA VAL A 114 9.59 -0.98 3.92
C VAL A 114 10.48 -1.96 4.65
N HIS A 115 11.79 -1.73 4.61
CA HIS A 115 12.77 -2.60 5.26
C HIS A 115 13.57 -1.85 6.31
N LEU A 116 13.81 -2.53 7.42
CA LEU A 116 14.78 -2.15 8.43
C LEU A 116 16.04 -2.99 8.21
N ARG A 117 17.19 -2.34 8.00
CA ARG A 117 18.48 -3.00 7.77
C ARG A 117 19.45 -2.76 8.91
N ASP A 118 20.23 -3.77 9.28
CA ASP A 118 21.37 -3.61 10.18
C ASP A 118 22.55 -2.90 9.49
N GLN A 119 23.64 -2.68 10.24
CA GLN A 119 24.87 -2.05 9.73
C GLN A 119 25.58 -2.87 8.64
N ALA A 120 25.36 -4.19 8.59
CA ALA A 120 25.88 -5.06 7.55
C ALA A 120 24.99 -5.07 6.29
N GLY A 121 23.84 -4.39 6.32
CA GLY A 121 22.87 -4.32 5.24
C GLY A 121 21.85 -5.46 5.22
N ASN A 122 21.84 -6.34 6.22
CA ASN A 122 20.86 -7.43 6.32
C ASN A 122 19.51 -6.87 6.72
N ILE A 123 18.44 -7.39 6.12
CA ILE A 123 17.07 -7.05 6.51
C ILE A 123 16.75 -7.76 7.83
N VAL A 124 16.46 -6.97 8.87
CA VAL A 124 16.12 -7.46 10.22
C VAL A 124 14.64 -7.31 10.56
N ALA A 125 13.92 -6.45 9.84
CA ALA A 125 12.47 -6.36 9.84
C ALA A 125 11.99 -5.84 8.47
N GLN A 126 10.79 -6.24 8.05
CA GLN A 126 10.22 -5.78 6.79
C GLN A 126 8.70 -5.78 6.81
N LYS A 127 8.12 -4.92 5.98
CA LYS A 127 6.72 -4.94 5.58
C LYS A 127 6.60 -4.73 4.08
N ASP A 128 5.92 -5.67 3.45
CA ASP A 128 5.61 -5.65 2.02
C ASP A 128 4.09 -5.74 1.83
N GLY A 129 3.56 -5.04 0.85
CA GLY A 129 2.14 -5.13 0.51
C GLY A 129 1.68 -4.05 -0.48
N PRO A 130 0.41 -4.06 -0.84
CA PRO A 130 -0.17 -3.01 -1.70
C PRO A 130 0.04 -1.62 -1.10
N ALA A 131 0.32 -0.63 -1.94
CA ALA A 131 0.36 0.77 -1.51
C ALA A 131 -1.01 1.28 -1.01
N GLY A 132 -0.98 2.32 -0.18
CA GLY A 132 -2.18 2.94 0.41
C GLY A 132 -2.80 2.08 1.52
N GLY A 133 -1.97 1.30 2.22
CA GLY A 133 -2.33 0.17 3.09
C GLY A 133 -2.95 0.52 4.44
N GLY A 134 -3.94 1.42 4.46
CA GLY A 134 -4.90 1.53 5.57
C GLY A 134 -5.81 0.29 5.70
N PRO A 135 -6.98 0.37 6.37
CA PRO A 135 -7.86 -0.79 6.60
C PRO A 135 -8.48 -1.39 5.32
N THR A 136 -8.23 -0.82 4.15
CA THR A 136 -8.68 -1.33 2.84
C THR A 136 -7.59 -1.07 1.80
N VAL A 137 -7.29 -2.07 0.97
CA VAL A 137 -6.31 -1.97 -0.12
C VAL A 137 -6.76 -0.90 -1.12
N TYR A 138 -5.88 0.06 -1.40
CA TYR A 138 -6.13 1.14 -2.37
C TYR A 138 -5.03 1.20 -3.43
N PRO A 139 -5.13 0.36 -4.49
CA PRO A 139 -4.05 0.20 -5.45
C PRO A 139 -3.71 1.47 -6.21
N THR A 140 -2.44 1.59 -6.61
CA THR A 140 -1.94 2.79 -7.29
C THR A 140 -2.61 3.06 -8.63
N SER A 141 -3.19 2.05 -9.31
CA SER A 141 -3.94 2.27 -10.54
C SER A 141 -5.26 3.04 -10.35
N LEU A 142 -5.74 3.14 -9.11
CA LEU A 142 -6.94 3.91 -8.76
C LEU A 142 -6.63 5.33 -8.29
N TRP A 143 -5.36 5.70 -8.15
CA TRP A 143 -4.95 7.03 -7.70
C TRP A 143 -5.12 8.04 -8.83
N ASP A 144 -5.87 9.12 -8.57
CA ASP A 144 -5.99 10.20 -9.55
C ASP A 144 -4.70 11.04 -9.59
N ALA A 145 -4.40 11.66 -10.73
CA ALA A 145 -3.28 12.59 -10.80
C ALA A 145 -3.48 13.78 -9.83
N GLY A 146 -2.45 14.10 -9.06
CA GLY A 146 -2.47 15.07 -7.96
C GLY A 146 -3.04 14.53 -6.65
N GLU A 147 -3.52 13.27 -6.62
CA GLU A 147 -4.00 12.67 -5.38
C GLU A 147 -2.83 12.39 -4.43
N VAL A 148 -2.99 12.80 -3.16
CA VAL A 148 -2.04 12.51 -2.09
C VAL A 148 -2.59 11.37 -1.24
N ILE A 149 -1.78 10.36 -0.90
CA ILE A 149 -2.17 9.16 -0.17
C ILE A 149 -1.32 9.06 1.10
N ILE A 150 -1.98 8.86 2.25
CA ILE A 150 -1.33 8.54 3.52
C ILE A 150 -1.28 7.03 3.68
N ASP A 151 -0.07 6.49 3.83
CA ASP A 151 0.15 5.07 4.06
C ASP A 151 0.75 4.85 5.45
N GLU A 152 0.00 4.21 6.33
CA GLU A 152 0.40 3.95 7.72
C GLU A 152 0.87 2.51 7.87
N ILE A 153 2.15 2.37 8.21
CA ILE A 153 2.86 1.09 8.23
C ILE A 153 3.39 0.85 9.63
N VAL A 154 2.95 -0.24 10.27
CA VAL A 154 3.47 -0.68 11.57
C VAL A 154 4.40 -1.87 11.36
N MET A 155 5.63 -1.76 11.84
CA MET A 155 6.64 -2.82 11.77
C MET A 155 7.11 -3.22 13.18
N PRO A 156 7.32 -4.51 13.46
CA PRO A 156 7.99 -4.93 14.68
C PRO A 156 9.45 -4.47 14.63
N LEU A 157 9.95 -3.96 15.76
CA LEU A 157 11.37 -3.71 15.94
C LEU A 157 12.05 -4.99 16.43
N PRO A 158 13.23 -5.34 15.91
CA PRO A 158 13.99 -6.48 16.42
C PRO A 158 14.45 -6.22 17.86
N ASP A 159 14.29 -7.23 18.72
CA ASP A 159 14.77 -7.24 20.10
C ASP A 159 16.21 -7.80 20.15
N ASP A 160 17.14 -7.13 19.47
CA ASP A 160 18.56 -7.50 19.45
C ASP A 160 19.43 -6.40 20.08
N PRO A 161 19.99 -6.63 21.27
CA PRO A 161 20.84 -5.65 21.95
C PRO A 161 22.18 -5.40 21.24
N ALA A 162 22.57 -6.24 20.27
CA ALA A 162 23.78 -6.03 19.47
C ALA A 162 23.57 -5.05 18.31
N LEU A 163 22.32 -4.71 17.99
CA LEU A 163 21.96 -3.79 16.92
C LEU A 163 21.67 -2.41 17.52
N ASP A 164 22.66 -1.53 17.46
CA ASP A 164 22.61 -0.16 17.99
C ASP A 164 22.15 0.89 16.96
N GLN A 165 22.15 0.53 15.67
CA GLN A 165 21.69 1.36 14.58
C GLN A 165 21.15 0.52 13.41
N TYR A 166 20.11 1.05 12.79
CA TYR A 166 19.40 0.50 11.67
C TYR A 166 19.23 1.55 10.58
N THR A 167 19.08 1.11 9.33
CA THR A 167 18.69 1.97 8.21
C THR A 167 17.28 1.61 7.76
N LEU A 168 16.39 2.59 7.75
CA LEU A 168 15.03 2.45 7.22
C LEU A 168 15.02 2.78 5.73
N VAL A 169 14.61 1.83 4.89
CA VAL A 169 14.51 2.00 3.45
C VAL A 169 13.12 1.68 2.93
N VAL A 170 12.69 2.39 1.89
CA VAL A 170 11.39 2.19 1.24
C VAL A 170 11.50 2.15 -0.27
N GLY A 171 10.52 1.56 -0.92
CA GLY A 171 10.37 1.67 -2.37
C GLY A 171 9.10 0.99 -2.86
N LEU A 172 8.93 1.03 -4.18
CA LEU A 172 7.77 0.48 -4.87
C LEU A 172 8.22 -0.63 -5.82
N TYR A 173 7.45 -1.71 -5.91
CA TYR A 173 7.71 -2.83 -6.80
C TYR A 173 6.42 -3.40 -7.41
N ASN A 174 6.55 -3.97 -8.60
CA ASN A 174 5.47 -4.67 -9.26
C ASN A 174 5.41 -6.10 -8.71
N LEU A 175 4.27 -6.49 -8.13
CA LEU A 175 4.12 -7.81 -7.52
C LEU A 175 4.22 -8.97 -8.52
N ALA A 176 3.94 -8.72 -9.80
CA ALA A 176 3.92 -9.77 -10.83
C ALA A 176 5.32 -10.23 -11.24
N ASP A 177 6.30 -9.32 -11.28
CA ASP A 177 7.65 -9.58 -11.79
C ASP A 177 8.78 -9.12 -10.85
N PHE A 178 8.43 -8.55 -9.70
CA PHE A 178 9.33 -7.99 -8.69
C PHE A 178 10.23 -6.85 -9.19
N SER A 179 9.94 -6.28 -10.37
CA SER A 179 10.63 -5.08 -10.83
C SER A 179 10.34 -3.91 -9.90
N ARG A 180 11.36 -3.11 -9.60
CA ARG A 180 11.22 -1.93 -8.75
C ARG A 180 10.96 -0.69 -9.60
N LEU A 181 10.05 0.16 -9.15
CA LEU A 181 9.85 1.47 -9.76
C LEU A 181 11.13 2.29 -9.60
N THR A 182 11.61 2.88 -10.69
CA THR A 182 12.89 3.58 -10.71
C THR A 182 12.93 4.72 -9.70
N VAL A 183 14.02 4.81 -8.95
CA VAL A 183 14.31 5.94 -8.06
C VAL A 183 15.58 6.63 -8.58
N PRO A 184 15.53 7.95 -8.88
CA PRO A 184 16.71 8.69 -9.34
C PRO A 184 17.90 8.52 -8.40
N ASP A 185 19.09 8.34 -8.97
CA ASP A 185 20.36 8.17 -8.26
C ASP A 185 20.42 6.99 -7.26
N SER A 186 19.46 6.06 -7.35
CA SER A 186 19.42 4.86 -6.50
C SER A 186 19.71 3.60 -7.32
N PRO A 187 20.86 2.95 -7.14
CA PRO A 187 21.20 1.73 -7.89
C PRO A 187 20.26 0.56 -7.57
N ASN A 188 19.60 0.59 -6.42
CA ASN A 188 18.67 -0.44 -5.97
C ASN A 188 17.20 -0.04 -6.12
N ASN A 189 16.90 1.12 -6.73
CA ASN A 189 15.54 1.67 -6.82
C ASN A 189 14.83 1.72 -5.45
N GLU A 190 15.55 2.19 -4.44
CA GLU A 190 15.07 2.34 -3.07
C GLU A 190 15.46 3.71 -2.50
N ILE A 191 14.71 4.15 -1.52
CA ILE A 191 14.87 5.42 -0.83
C ILE A 191 15.31 5.10 0.60
N ILE A 192 16.46 5.65 1.01
CA ILE A 192 16.87 5.63 2.42
C ILE A 192 16.15 6.79 3.12
N LEU A 193 15.27 6.48 4.08
CA LEU A 193 14.56 7.51 4.83
C LEU A 193 15.42 8.08 5.95
N THR A 194 15.96 7.21 6.81
CA THR A 194 16.77 7.63 7.96
C THR A 194 17.56 6.46 8.53
N THR A 195 18.51 6.78 9.41
CA THR A 195 19.00 5.83 10.42
C THR A 195 18.17 5.92 11.70
N TRP A 196 18.04 4.80 12.43
CA TRP A 196 17.32 4.70 13.69
C TRP A 196 18.09 3.81 14.68
N PRO A 197 18.12 4.07 16.00
CA PRO A 197 17.67 5.29 16.66
C PRO A 197 18.39 6.53 16.09
N PRO A 198 17.75 7.71 16.05
CA PRO A 198 18.42 8.92 15.61
C PRO A 198 19.59 9.24 16.55
N SER A 199 20.71 9.69 15.97
CA SER A 199 21.92 10.11 16.68
C SER A 199 21.72 11.37 17.50
#